data_AF-A0A078FBZ5-F1
#
_entry.id   AF-A0A078FBZ5-F1
#
_cell.length_a   1.000
_cell.length_b   1.000
_cell.length_c   1.000
_cell.angle_alpha   90.00
_cell.angle_beta   90.00
_cell.angle_gamma   90.00
#
_symmetry.space_group_name_H-M   'P 1'
#
loop_
_entity.id
_entity.type
_entity.pdbx_description
1 polymer ?
#
loop_
_entity_poly.entity_id
_entity_poly.type
_entity_poly.pdbx_seq_one_letter_code
_entity_poly.pdbx_strand_id
1 'polypeptide(L)'
;MLSTLPSNVTANDGFYTTSTGQDPNRVYGLGMCVPGIEAGSCSDCIMAASNGLVQNCTTQIEAVDWRMYRNTLCLVRYSNRSFY
;
A
#
# COMPACT_ATOMS: atom_id res chain seq x y z
N MET A 1 2.40 -9.06 2.89
CA MET A 1 1.88 -8.16 1.83
C MET A 1 2.09 -6.69 2.18
N LEU A 2 1.35 -6.12 3.16
CA LEU A 2 1.48 -4.69 3.52
C LEU A 2 2.87 -4.31 4.05
N SER A 3 3.54 -5.20 4.79
CA SER A 3 4.89 -4.97 5.35
C SER A 3 5.98 -4.76 4.32
N THR A 4 5.83 -5.29 3.10
CA THR A 4 6.83 -5.20 2.02
C THR A 4 6.50 -4.10 1.00
N LEU A 5 5.34 -3.45 1.12
CA LEU A 5 4.94 -2.39 0.20
C LEU A 5 5.90 -1.19 0.22
N PRO A 6 6.37 -0.67 1.37
CA PRO A 6 7.27 0.51 1.37
C PRO A 6 8.50 0.32 0.49
N SER A 7 9.18 -0.82 0.61
CA SER A 7 10.38 -1.13 -0.19
C SER A 7 10.04 -1.36 -1.66
N ASN A 8 8.96 -2.08 -1.96
CA ASN A 8 8.62 -2.41 -3.34
C ASN A 8 8.11 -1.19 -4.11
N VAL A 9 7.30 -0.33 -3.50
CA VAL A 9 6.84 0.93 -4.11
C VAL A 9 8.04 1.82 -4.44
N THR A 10 8.97 1.95 -3.49
CA THR A 10 10.18 2.76 -3.67
C THR A 10 11.08 2.21 -4.79
N ALA A 11 11.20 0.88 -4.90
CA ALA A 11 11.99 0.23 -5.94
C ALA A 11 11.35 0.29 -7.34
N ASN A 12 10.06 0.65 -7.44
CA ASN A 12 9.29 0.67 -8.68
C ASN A 12 8.72 2.08 -8.96
N ASP A 13 9.54 3.10 -8.73
CA ASP A 13 9.23 4.52 -9.05
C ASP A 13 7.87 5.01 -8.52
N GLY A 14 7.53 4.60 -7.31
CA GLY A 14 6.35 5.09 -6.61
C GLY A 14 5.06 4.32 -6.92
N PHE A 15 5.11 3.19 -7.60
CA PHE A 15 3.93 2.34 -7.83
C PHE A 15 4.25 0.85 -7.75
N TYR A 16 3.47 0.07 -7.00
CA TYR A 16 3.64 -1.38 -6.97
C TYR A 16 2.35 -2.13 -6.64
N THR A 17 2.04 -3.16 -7.41
CA THR A 17 0.97 -4.13 -7.15
C THR A 17 1.52 -5.44 -6.59
N THR A 18 0.78 -6.10 -5.72
CA THR A 18 1.15 -7.38 -5.13
C THR A 18 -0.08 -8.25 -4.94
N SER A 19 0.12 -9.56 -4.85
CA SER A 19 -0.92 -10.48 -4.39
C SER A 19 -0.31 -11.52 -3.46
N THR A 20 -1.13 -12.10 -2.58
CA THR A 20 -0.72 -13.17 -1.67
C THR A 20 -1.88 -14.15 -1.48
N GLY A 21 -1.56 -15.43 -1.33
CA GLY A 21 -2.56 -16.49 -1.21
C GLY A 21 -3.00 -17.06 -2.56
N GLN A 22 -3.93 -18.01 -2.48
CA GLN A 22 -4.49 -18.73 -3.61
C GLN A 22 -6.02 -18.69 -3.54
N ASP A 23 -6.68 -18.91 -4.67
CA ASP A 23 -8.14 -18.91 -4.72
C ASP A 23 -8.73 -19.98 -3.77
N PRO A 24 -9.83 -19.66 -3.06
CA PRO A 24 -10.62 -18.41 -3.11
C PRO A 24 -10.13 -17.30 -2.16
N ASN A 25 -9.00 -17.49 -1.47
CA ASN A 25 -8.48 -16.62 -0.40
C ASN A 25 -7.34 -15.71 -0.88
N ARG A 26 -7.25 -15.42 -2.19
CA ARG A 26 -6.23 -14.52 -2.71
C ARG A 26 -6.55 -13.07 -2.34
N VAL A 27 -5.54 -12.36 -1.85
CA VAL A 27 -5.61 -10.92 -1.54
C VAL A 27 -4.74 -10.17 -2.53
N TYR A 28 -5.29 -9.08 -3.05
CA TYR A 28 -4.66 -8.15 -3.96
C TYR A 28 -4.29 -6.88 -3.20
N GLY A 29 -3.14 -6.32 -3.50
CA GLY A 29 -2.57 -5.16 -2.82
C GLY A 29 -1.93 -4.18 -3.79
N LEU A 30 -1.95 -2.91 -3.43
CA LEU A 30 -1.32 -1.83 -4.17
C LEU A 30 -0.78 -0.79 -3.19
N GLY A 31 0.41 -0.28 -3.48
CA GLY A 31 0.90 0.96 -2.91
C GLY A 31 1.28 1.95 -4.01
N MET A 32 1.03 3.23 -3.76
CA MET A 32 1.48 4.30 -4.63
C MET A 32 1.86 5.56 -3.86
N CYS A 33 2.87 6.26 -4.34
CA CYS A 33 3.23 7.62 -3.95
C CYS A 33 3.47 8.42 -5.24
N VAL A 34 3.65 9.74 -5.14
CA VAL A 34 3.97 10.56 -6.32
C VAL A 34 5.32 10.12 -6.90
N PRO A 35 5.43 9.78 -8.20
CA PRO A 35 6.71 9.45 -8.82
C PRO A 35 7.73 10.59 -8.72
N GLY A 36 9.01 10.25 -8.65
CA GLY A 36 10.11 11.24 -8.57
C GLY A 36 10.28 11.94 -7.21
N ILE A 37 9.49 11.60 -6.19
CA ILE A 37 9.75 12.05 -4.81
C ILE A 37 10.94 11.30 -4.20
N GLU A 38 11.48 11.84 -3.12
CA GLU A 38 12.54 11.17 -2.36
C GLU A 38 12.07 9.79 -1.86
N ALA A 39 12.89 8.77 -2.12
CA ALA A 39 12.65 7.38 -1.76
C ALA A 39 12.24 7.19 -0.28
N GLY A 40 12.92 7.88 0.65
CA GLY A 40 12.61 7.83 2.08
C GLY A 40 11.21 8.38 2.39
N SER A 41 10.87 9.52 1.78
CA SER A 41 9.56 10.15 1.94
C SER A 41 8.42 9.29 1.40
N CYS A 42 8.62 8.63 0.24
CA CYS A 42 7.67 7.64 -0.29
C CYS A 42 7.50 6.46 0.68
N SER A 43 8.62 5.84 1.07
CA SER A 43 8.63 4.67 1.97
C SER A 43 7.93 4.97 3.29
N ASP A 44 8.23 6.11 3.92
CA ASP A 44 7.60 6.54 5.17
C ASP A 44 6.10 6.73 5.03
N CYS A 45 5.63 7.33 3.93
CA CYS A 45 4.20 7.52 3.67
C CYS A 45 3.50 6.17 3.49
N ILE A 46 4.04 5.28 2.67
CA ILE A 46 3.48 3.93 2.44
C ILE A 46 3.45 3.12 3.73
N MET A 47 4.48 3.24 4.57
CA MET A 47 4.52 2.59 5.88
C MET A 47 3.44 3.15 6.82
N ALA A 48 3.27 4.47 6.87
CA ALA A 48 2.25 5.11 7.68
C ALA A 48 0.82 4.71 7.24
N ALA A 49 0.56 4.66 5.93
CA ALA A 49 -0.71 4.19 5.38
C ALA A 49 -0.95 2.70 5.66
N SER A 50 0.07 1.86 5.47
CA SER A 50 -0.01 0.42 5.78
C SER A 50 -0.33 0.16 7.26
N ASN A 51 0.34 0.88 8.16
CA ASN A 51 0.08 0.78 9.60
C ASN A 51 -1.31 1.30 9.97
N GLY A 52 -1.77 2.40 9.34
CA GLY A 52 -3.11 2.93 9.52
C GLY A 52 -4.19 1.91 9.15
N LEU A 53 -4.01 1.20 8.03
CA LEU A 53 -4.91 0.11 7.63
C LEU A 53 -4.92 -1.04 8.64
N VAL A 54 -3.76 -1.51 9.09
CA VAL A 54 -3.68 -2.61 10.06
C VAL A 54 -4.35 -2.24 11.40
N GLN A 55 -4.23 -0.98 11.81
CA GLN A 55 -4.80 -0.51 13.08
C GLN A 55 -6.32 -0.28 13.00
N ASN A 56 -6.81 0.27 11.90
CA ASN A 56 -8.21 0.69 11.77
C ASN A 56 -9.10 -0.34 11.08
N CYS A 57 -8.51 -1.25 10.29
CA CYS A 57 -9.23 -2.21 9.47
C CYS A 57 -8.91 -3.66 9.87
N THR A 58 -9.28 -4.04 11.10
CA THR A 58 -8.91 -5.33 11.70
C THR A 58 -9.71 -6.54 11.20
N THR A 59 -10.89 -6.32 10.61
CA THR A 59 -11.80 -7.40 10.15
C THR A 59 -12.23 -7.25 8.69
N GLN A 60 -11.84 -6.16 8.04
CA GLN A 60 -12.25 -5.80 6.69
C GLN A 60 -11.43 -6.58 5.66
N ILE A 61 -12.13 -7.16 4.69
CA ILE A 61 -11.55 -7.90 3.55
C ILE A 61 -11.07 -6.98 2.42
N GLU A 62 -11.41 -5.69 2.50
CA GLU A 62 -10.91 -4.64 1.62
C GLU A 62 -10.82 -3.31 2.37
N ALA A 63 -9.78 -2.53 2.09
CA ALA A 63 -9.60 -1.20 2.66
C ALA A 63 -8.69 -0.33 1.79
N VAL A 64 -8.80 0.98 1.98
CA VAL A 64 -7.99 2.01 1.32
C VAL A 64 -7.56 3.03 2.37
N ASP A 65 -6.28 3.37 2.41
CA ASP A 65 -5.76 4.54 3.10
C ASP A 65 -5.15 5.45 2.04
N TRP A 66 -5.80 6.59 1.81
CA TRP A 66 -5.31 7.67 0.96
C TRP A 66 -5.03 8.87 1.85
N ARG A 67 -3.75 9.19 2.02
CA ARG A 67 -3.32 10.19 2.99
C ARG A 67 -2.16 11.04 2.52
N MET A 68 -2.04 12.19 3.16
CA MET A 68 -0.83 12.98 3.18
C MET A 68 -0.04 12.66 4.45
N TYR A 69 1.25 12.36 4.32
CA TYR A 69 2.17 12.13 5.43
C TYR A 69 3.47 12.89 5.17
N ARG A 70 3.84 13.82 6.06
CA ARG A 70 5.05 14.65 5.94
C ARG A 70 5.24 15.24 4.53
N ASN A 71 4.18 15.85 3.99
CA ASN A 71 4.14 16.44 2.64
C ASN A 71 4.20 15.46 1.46
N THR A 72 4.11 14.15 1.71
CA THR A 72 3.99 13.15 0.66
C THR A 72 2.56 12.65 0.59
N LEU A 73 1.96 12.67 -0.60
CA LEU A 73 0.68 12.01 -0.86
C LEU A 73 0.95 10.54 -1.23
N CYS A 74 0.29 9.62 -0.56
CA CYS A 74 0.35 8.20 -0.90
C CYS A 74 -1.00 7.50 -0.70
N LEU A 75 -1.12 6.33 -1.33
CA LEU A 75 -2.27 5.46 -1.21
C LEU A 75 -1.81 4.02 -1.01
N VAL A 76 -2.48 3.31 -0.10
CA VAL A 76 -2.38 1.87 0.07
C VAL A 76 -3.77 1.28 -0.02
N ARG A 77 -3.94 0.22 -0.81
CA ARG A 77 -5.22 -0.48 -0.97
C ARG A 77 -4.99 -1.98 -0.92
N TYR A 78 -5.92 -2.69 -0.27
CA TYR A 78 -6.05 -4.14 -0.40
C TYR A 78 -7.51 -4.55 -0.63
N SER A 79 -7.72 -5.69 -1.29
CA SER A 79 -9.04 -6.31 -1.50
C SER A 79 -8.90 -7.80 -1.82
N ASN A 80 -9.95 -8.58 -1.61
CA ASN A 80 -10.05 -9.97 -2.07
C ASN A 80 -10.48 -10.08 -3.55
N ARG A 81 -10.70 -8.95 -4.24
CA ARG A 81 -10.96 -8.87 -5.68
C ARG A 81 -9.80 -8.16 -6.37
N SER A 82 -9.47 -8.58 -7.60
CA SER A 82 -8.51 -7.80 -8.42
C SER A 82 -9.11 -6.43 -8.73
N PHE A 83 -8.26 -5.40 -8.72
CA PHE A 83 -8.62 -4.01 -9.00
C PHE A 83 -7.59 -3.31 -9.90
N TYR A 84 -6.81 -4.12 -10.60
CA TYR A 84 -5.86 -3.75 -11.65
C TYR A 84 -5.93 -4.79 -12.76
#